data_AF-A0A918AF36-F1
#
_entry.id   AF-A0A918AF36-F1
#
_cell.length_a   1.000
_cell.length_b   1.000
_cell.length_c   1.000
_cell.angle_alpha   90.00
_cell.angle_beta   90.00
_cell.angle_gamma   90.00
#
_symmetry.space_group_name_H-M   'P 1'
#
loop_
_entity.id
_entity.type
_entity.pdbx_description
1 polymer ?
#
loop_
_entity_poly.entity_id
_entity_poly.type
_entity_poly.pdbx_seq_one_letter_code
_entity_poly.pdbx_strand_id
1 'polypeptide(L)'
;MAKAYLLSNGRYVRYDTDADRVDADYPKALSTGWTNLPEAFTSDLDAALDLAGGKVYLFKGAEYVRVDQQSNTVDPGYPVLIADFWPGLAEAGFGAHLDAAVTWNNGKAYFFRGDHYLGYDLNADHADPHPKLIAGNWPGVAEAGFGDGINAAVTWNNGKAYFFRGDHYLGYDLNADHADPHPKPIAGNWPGVAEAGFGGLVDAAWLKLAQRTGPAASGDEHGGWARAHDVLHVGGTLAWRNNNPGNLLPGRMPYRNALAVDRRGLAIFASHEDGWTALRGVLRSSVYNPLSMGDALMKYAPSGHGNNDPVLYAKRVRQLTGLDPARRVADLDDAELESFMLAIKTVEGFEEGRTFQRTDPSLPPEFAALFP
;
A
#
# COMPACT_ATOMS: atom_id res chain seq x y z
N MET A 1 -10.31 18.81 -0.76
CA MET A 1 -10.49 18.83 0.71
C MET A 1 -10.24 17.44 1.26
N ALA A 2 -9.61 17.34 2.44
CA ALA A 2 -9.36 16.06 3.08
C ALA A 2 -10.64 15.53 3.74
N LYS A 3 -10.79 14.21 3.80
CA LYS A 3 -11.97 13.53 4.34
C LYS A 3 -11.52 12.35 5.17
N ALA A 4 -11.90 12.31 6.45
CA ALA A 4 -11.67 11.12 7.25
C ALA A 4 -12.84 10.16 7.12
N TYR A 5 -12.54 8.87 7.15
CA TYR A 5 -13.52 7.79 7.14
C TYR A 5 -13.40 7.11 8.50
N LEU A 6 -14.51 7.06 9.25
CA LEU A 6 -14.60 6.34 10.52
C LEU A 6 -15.61 5.21 10.31
N LEU A 7 -15.22 3.99 10.65
CA LEU A 7 -15.97 2.77 10.38
C LEU A 7 -16.40 2.15 11.70
N SER A 8 -17.62 1.63 11.72
CA SER A 8 -18.16 0.92 12.87
C SER A 8 -19.34 0.06 12.44
N ASN A 9 -19.38 -1.20 12.87
CA ASN A 9 -20.56 -2.07 12.75
C ASN A 9 -21.13 -2.14 11.32
N GLY A 10 -20.27 -2.35 10.32
CA GLY A 10 -20.67 -2.44 8.91
C GLY A 10 -21.18 -1.14 8.28
N ARG A 11 -20.95 0.00 8.94
CA ARG A 11 -21.25 1.34 8.44
C ARG A 11 -20.01 2.22 8.49
N TYR A 12 -20.07 3.34 7.79
CA TYR A 12 -19.05 4.38 7.85
C TYR A 12 -19.66 5.77 7.83
N VAL A 13 -18.94 6.72 8.43
CA VAL A 13 -19.16 8.15 8.24
C VAL A 13 -18.00 8.74 7.46
N ARG A 14 -18.28 9.80 6.69
CA ARG A 14 -17.27 10.65 6.08
C ARG A 14 -17.23 11.98 6.80
N TYR A 15 -16.12 12.29 7.44
CA TYR A 15 -15.90 13.51 8.20
C TYR A 15 -15.17 14.54 7.35
N ASP A 16 -15.76 15.73 7.19
CA ASP A 16 -15.12 16.88 6.57
C ASP A 16 -14.16 17.53 7.58
N THR A 17 -12.87 17.47 7.27
CA THR A 17 -11.85 18.03 8.17
C THR A 17 -11.84 19.55 8.18
N ASP A 18 -12.33 20.19 7.11
CA ASP A 18 -12.31 21.65 6.96
C ASP A 18 -13.59 22.26 7.53
N ALA A 19 -14.73 21.59 7.31
CA ALA A 19 -16.01 21.99 7.89
C ALA A 19 -16.22 21.49 9.33
N ASP A 20 -15.29 20.66 9.82
CA ASP A 20 -15.29 20.05 11.16
C ASP A 20 -16.63 19.38 11.51
N ARG A 21 -17.11 18.50 10.63
CA ARG A 21 -18.36 17.77 10.81
C ARG A 21 -18.48 16.56 9.91
N VAL A 22 -19.30 15.59 10.31
CA VAL A 22 -19.79 14.54 9.40
C VAL A 22 -20.55 15.15 8.23
N ASP A 23 -20.26 14.67 7.01
CA ASP A 23 -20.97 15.06 5.80
C ASP A 23 -22.46 14.69 5.88
N ALA A 24 -23.30 15.49 5.22
CA ALA A 24 -24.72 15.14 5.07
C ALA A 24 -24.90 13.75 4.43
N ASP A 25 -25.99 13.07 4.77
CA ASP A 25 -26.37 11.74 4.29
C ASP A 25 -25.48 10.57 4.75
N TYR A 26 -24.70 10.79 5.81
CA TYR A 26 -23.99 9.74 6.55
C TYR A 26 -24.68 9.45 7.88
N PRO A 27 -24.59 8.21 8.41
CA PRO A 27 -23.72 7.12 7.96
C PRO A 27 -24.26 6.33 6.76
N LYS A 28 -23.38 5.62 6.07
CA LYS A 28 -23.71 4.71 4.96
C LYS A 28 -23.23 3.29 5.26
N ALA A 29 -23.84 2.29 4.62
CA ALA A 29 -23.41 0.90 4.74
C ALA A 29 -22.12 0.64 3.96
N LEU A 30 -21.17 -0.12 4.52
CA LEU A 30 -19.93 -0.50 3.83
C LEU A 30 -20.21 -1.22 2.50
N SER A 31 -21.22 -2.10 2.49
CA SER A 31 -21.67 -2.87 1.32
C SER A 31 -22.08 -2.02 0.10
N THR A 32 -22.30 -0.72 0.30
CA THR A 32 -22.67 0.23 -0.77
C THR A 32 -21.65 1.34 -0.96
N GLY A 33 -20.64 1.44 -0.08
CA GLY A 33 -19.63 2.49 -0.11
C GLY A 33 -18.49 2.22 -1.08
N TRP A 34 -18.20 0.95 -1.35
CA TRP A 34 -17.09 0.52 -2.21
C TRP A 34 -17.53 -0.53 -3.23
N THR A 35 -17.12 -0.32 -4.47
CA THR A 35 -17.32 -1.26 -5.57
C THR A 35 -16.43 -2.49 -5.37
N ASN A 36 -16.97 -3.68 -5.61
CA ASN A 36 -16.29 -4.98 -5.46
C ASN A 36 -15.79 -5.28 -4.03
N LEU A 37 -16.36 -4.64 -2.99
CA LEU A 37 -16.08 -5.04 -1.61
C LEU A 37 -16.61 -6.46 -1.35
N PRO A 38 -15.77 -7.44 -0.98
CA PRO A 38 -16.24 -8.79 -0.68
C PRO A 38 -17.23 -8.78 0.48
N GLU A 39 -18.22 -9.67 0.45
CA GLU A 39 -19.28 -9.74 1.48
C GLU A 39 -18.71 -9.85 2.89
N ALA A 40 -17.65 -10.67 3.06
CA ALA A 40 -16.95 -10.83 4.34
C ALA A 40 -16.39 -9.51 4.91
N PHE A 41 -16.06 -8.52 4.06
CA PHE A 41 -15.51 -7.22 4.44
C PHE A 41 -16.58 -6.13 4.60
N THR A 42 -17.87 -6.47 4.57
CA THR A 42 -18.98 -5.50 4.73
C THR A 42 -19.35 -5.22 6.18
N SER A 43 -18.72 -5.88 7.14
CA SER A 43 -18.84 -5.67 8.59
C SER A 43 -17.55 -6.08 9.30
N ASP A 44 -17.44 -5.75 10.59
CA ASP A 44 -16.38 -6.25 11.50
C ASP A 44 -14.98 -6.17 10.89
N LEU A 45 -14.62 -4.98 10.42
CA LEU A 45 -13.25 -4.72 9.98
C LEU A 45 -12.38 -4.53 11.21
N ASP A 46 -11.17 -5.05 11.13
CA ASP A 46 -10.19 -5.09 12.22
C ASP A 46 -9.34 -3.83 12.25
N ALA A 47 -8.92 -3.34 11.08
CA ALA A 47 -8.11 -2.14 10.97
C ALA A 47 -8.21 -1.54 9.56
N ALA A 48 -7.86 -0.26 9.44
CA ALA A 48 -7.60 0.39 8.16
C ALA A 48 -6.21 1.03 8.19
N LEU A 49 -5.50 0.99 7.06
CA LEU A 49 -4.19 1.60 6.90
C LEU A 49 -4.11 2.34 5.57
N ASP A 50 -3.80 3.64 5.62
CA ASP A 50 -3.51 4.44 4.43
C ASP A 50 -2.00 4.71 4.37
N LEU A 51 -1.34 4.19 3.31
CA LEU A 51 0.10 4.36 3.08
C LEU A 51 0.43 5.64 2.28
N ALA A 52 -0.50 6.59 2.18
CA ALA A 52 -0.37 7.85 1.44
C ALA A 52 -0.22 7.72 -0.09
N GLY A 53 -0.47 6.55 -0.66
CA GLY A 53 -0.39 6.26 -2.10
C GLY A 53 -1.72 6.30 -2.86
N GLY A 54 -2.78 6.87 -2.27
CA GLY A 54 -4.13 6.83 -2.85
C GLY A 54 -4.83 5.48 -2.74
N LYS A 55 -4.24 4.55 -1.97
CA LYS A 55 -4.80 3.24 -1.63
C LYS A 55 -5.05 3.17 -0.13
N VAL A 56 -6.10 2.47 0.28
CA VAL A 56 -6.34 2.11 1.68
C VAL A 56 -6.46 0.60 1.81
N TYR A 57 -5.87 0.04 2.86
CA TYR A 57 -5.87 -1.38 3.17
C TYR A 57 -6.88 -1.59 4.29
N LEU A 58 -7.88 -2.43 4.07
CA LEU A 58 -8.89 -2.80 5.07
C LEU A 58 -8.61 -4.24 5.50
N PHE A 59 -8.34 -4.47 6.78
CA PHE A 59 -7.98 -5.77 7.34
C PHE A 59 -9.18 -6.41 8.02
N LYS A 60 -9.27 -7.74 7.94
CA LYS A 60 -10.22 -8.56 8.69
C LYS A 60 -9.70 -9.97 8.87
N GLY A 61 -9.57 -10.42 10.11
CA GLY A 61 -8.99 -11.70 10.46
C GLY A 61 -7.58 -11.85 9.89
N ALA A 62 -7.35 -12.93 9.15
CA ALA A 62 -6.06 -13.20 8.50
C ALA A 62 -5.93 -12.57 7.11
N GLU A 63 -6.93 -11.82 6.65
CA GLU A 63 -7.02 -11.31 5.29
C GLU A 63 -7.10 -9.79 5.25
N TYR A 64 -6.85 -9.22 4.07
CA TYR A 64 -7.12 -7.82 3.81
C TYR A 64 -7.54 -7.59 2.37
N VAL A 65 -8.22 -6.47 2.13
CA VAL A 65 -8.49 -5.92 0.80
C VAL A 65 -7.75 -4.60 0.62
N ARG A 66 -7.36 -4.26 -0.60
CA ARG A 66 -6.86 -2.92 -0.95
C ARG A 66 -7.85 -2.21 -1.84
N VAL A 67 -8.16 -0.99 -1.46
CA VAL A 67 -9.13 -0.13 -2.13
C VAL A 67 -8.40 1.01 -2.81
N ASP A 68 -8.70 1.22 -4.08
CA ASP A 68 -8.42 2.46 -4.78
C ASP A 68 -9.32 3.58 -4.25
N GLN A 69 -8.74 4.55 -3.55
CA GLN A 69 -9.53 5.59 -2.91
C GLN A 69 -10.16 6.56 -3.91
N GLN A 70 -9.69 6.64 -5.15
CA GLN A 70 -10.24 7.55 -6.14
C GLN A 70 -11.54 7.01 -6.74
N SER A 71 -11.49 5.76 -7.20
CA SER A 71 -12.64 5.05 -7.78
C SER A 71 -13.53 4.38 -6.72
N ASN A 72 -13.11 4.39 -5.45
CA ASN A 72 -13.73 3.63 -4.35
C ASN A 72 -13.96 2.17 -4.73
N THR A 73 -12.98 1.54 -5.37
CA THR A 73 -13.08 0.17 -5.89
C THR A 73 -12.00 -0.69 -5.26
N VAL A 74 -12.36 -1.91 -4.84
CA VAL A 74 -11.37 -2.91 -4.42
C VAL A 74 -10.56 -3.33 -5.64
N ASP A 75 -9.22 -3.27 -5.51
CA ASP A 75 -8.32 -3.70 -6.56
C ASP A 75 -8.54 -5.20 -6.90
N PRO A 76 -8.34 -5.64 -8.16
CA PRO A 76 -8.46 -7.05 -8.51
C PRO A 76 -7.47 -7.94 -7.75
N GLY A 77 -7.87 -9.17 -7.43
CA GLY A 77 -7.03 -10.17 -6.77
C GLY A 77 -7.15 -10.20 -5.23
N TYR A 78 -8.02 -9.37 -4.66
CA TYR A 78 -8.33 -9.35 -3.23
C TYR A 78 -9.65 -10.09 -2.89
N PRO A 79 -9.83 -10.59 -1.66
CA PRO A 79 -8.92 -10.49 -0.52
C PRO A 79 -7.69 -11.41 -0.65
N VAL A 80 -6.65 -11.12 0.13
CA VAL A 80 -5.44 -11.94 0.23
C VAL A 80 -5.00 -12.06 1.69
N LEU A 81 -4.15 -13.06 1.99
CA LEU A 81 -3.64 -13.29 3.33
C LEU A 81 -2.62 -12.23 3.76
N ILE A 82 -2.67 -11.84 5.03
CA ILE A 82 -1.64 -10.98 5.66
C ILE A 82 -0.27 -11.66 5.58
N ALA A 83 -0.22 -12.97 5.88
CA ALA A 83 1.02 -13.75 5.92
C ALA A 83 1.79 -13.79 4.59
N ASP A 84 1.09 -13.64 3.46
CA ASP A 84 1.73 -13.71 2.13
C ASP A 84 2.36 -12.38 1.71
N PHE A 85 1.82 -11.26 2.21
CA PHE A 85 2.11 -9.93 1.68
C PHE A 85 2.43 -8.88 2.73
N TRP A 86 2.60 -9.27 3.99
CA TRP A 86 3.12 -8.45 5.08
C TRP A 86 4.16 -9.27 5.88
N PRO A 87 5.33 -9.54 5.29
CA PRO A 87 6.34 -10.41 5.88
C PRO A 87 6.73 -9.96 7.29
N GLY A 88 6.81 -10.94 8.20
CA GLY A 88 7.11 -10.73 9.61
C GLY A 88 5.89 -10.48 10.48
N LEU A 89 4.75 -10.01 9.93
CA LEU A 89 3.54 -9.80 10.76
C LEU A 89 3.01 -11.13 11.30
N ALA A 90 2.85 -12.14 10.45
CA ALA A 90 2.29 -13.42 10.88
C ALA A 90 3.20 -14.14 11.88
N GLU A 91 4.52 -14.12 11.62
CA GLU A 91 5.55 -14.70 12.48
C GLU A 91 5.60 -14.03 13.86
N ALA A 92 5.37 -12.72 13.92
CA ALA A 92 5.30 -11.95 15.17
C ALA A 92 3.92 -12.03 15.86
N GLY A 93 2.97 -12.80 15.31
CA GLY A 93 1.64 -12.99 15.89
C GLY A 93 0.60 -11.94 15.49
N PHE A 94 0.82 -11.16 14.45
CA PHE A 94 -0.09 -10.12 13.92
C PHE A 94 -0.78 -10.54 12.61
N GLY A 95 -0.73 -11.84 12.26
CA GLY A 95 -1.26 -12.35 10.98
C GLY A 95 -2.71 -12.86 11.00
N ALA A 96 -3.39 -12.84 12.14
CA ALA A 96 -4.73 -13.44 12.29
C ALA A 96 -5.82 -12.47 12.80
N HIS A 97 -5.41 -11.35 13.39
CA HIS A 97 -6.28 -10.28 13.86
C HIS A 97 -5.41 -9.05 14.15
N LEU A 98 -5.96 -7.87 13.90
CA LEU A 98 -5.38 -6.57 14.21
C LEU A 98 -6.44 -5.74 14.93
N ASP A 99 -6.05 -4.92 15.89
CA ASP A 99 -6.99 -4.02 16.58
C ASP A 99 -6.97 -2.63 15.94
N ALA A 100 -5.81 -2.20 15.41
CA ALA A 100 -5.65 -0.95 14.69
C ALA A 100 -4.37 -0.96 13.84
N ALA A 101 -4.28 -0.05 12.88
CA ALA A 101 -3.07 0.21 12.12
C ALA A 101 -2.93 1.70 11.83
N VAL A 102 -1.70 2.22 11.77
CA VAL A 102 -1.45 3.63 11.45
C VAL A 102 -0.10 3.80 10.75
N THR A 103 -0.04 4.67 9.74
CA THR A 103 1.21 5.09 9.10
C THR A 103 1.82 6.26 9.87
N TRP A 104 3.14 6.25 10.03
CA TRP A 104 3.87 7.26 10.79
C TRP A 104 4.83 8.08 9.92
N ASN A 105 5.30 9.21 10.46
CA ASN A 105 6.17 10.16 9.74
C ASN A 105 7.64 9.72 9.62
N ASN A 106 7.97 8.48 9.99
CA ASN A 106 9.32 7.91 9.96
C ASN A 106 9.48 6.78 8.92
N GLY A 107 8.53 6.67 7.97
CA GLY A 107 8.55 5.62 6.95
C GLY A 107 8.13 4.23 7.49
N LYS A 108 7.49 4.17 8.66
CA LYS A 108 6.92 2.94 9.21
C LYS A 108 5.41 2.99 9.26
N ALA A 109 4.81 1.80 9.26
CA ALA A 109 3.46 1.59 9.78
C ALA A 109 3.56 0.90 11.14
N TYR A 110 2.58 1.13 12.00
CA TYR A 110 2.45 0.46 13.28
C TYR A 110 1.13 -0.27 13.34
N PHE A 111 1.19 -1.55 13.68
CA PHE A 111 0.06 -2.44 13.86
C PHE A 111 -0.15 -2.69 15.35
N PHE A 112 -1.38 -2.66 15.83
CA PHE A 112 -1.72 -2.84 17.25
C PHE A 112 -2.54 -4.10 17.45
N ARG A 113 -2.30 -4.80 18.55
CA ARG A 113 -3.05 -5.98 18.98
C ARG A 113 -2.92 -6.16 20.49
N GLY A 114 -4.03 -6.07 21.21
CA GLY A 114 -4.04 -6.03 22.67
C GLY A 114 -3.15 -4.91 23.21
N ASP A 115 -2.37 -5.20 24.24
CA ASP A 115 -1.40 -4.30 24.86
C ASP A 115 -0.09 -4.15 24.07
N HIS A 116 0.00 -4.71 22.85
CA HIS A 116 1.20 -4.72 22.03
C HIS A 116 1.03 -3.95 20.71
N TYR A 117 2.16 -3.50 20.18
CA TYR A 117 2.28 -3.00 18.82
C TYR A 117 3.49 -3.64 18.11
N LEU A 118 3.46 -3.58 16.79
CA LEU A 118 4.53 -4.06 15.93
C LEU A 118 4.84 -3.01 14.87
N GLY A 119 6.12 -2.61 14.80
CA GLY A 119 6.61 -1.74 13.74
C GLY A 119 6.74 -2.51 12.43
N TYR A 120 6.40 -1.85 11.33
CA TYR A 120 6.58 -2.35 9.98
C TYR A 120 7.35 -1.33 9.17
N ASP A 121 8.53 -1.70 8.68
CA ASP A 121 9.34 -0.84 7.85
C ASP A 121 8.82 -0.86 6.41
N LEU A 122 8.32 0.29 5.93
CA LEU A 122 7.75 0.37 4.59
C LEU A 122 8.82 0.32 3.49
N ASN A 123 10.06 0.70 3.82
CA ASN A 123 11.17 0.69 2.87
C ASN A 123 11.80 -0.70 2.79
N ALA A 124 12.07 -1.34 3.94
CA ALA A 124 12.59 -2.71 3.99
C ALA A 124 11.53 -3.76 3.68
N ASP A 125 10.26 -3.35 3.62
CA ASP A 125 9.10 -4.19 3.45
C ASP A 125 9.09 -5.39 4.41
N HIS A 126 9.23 -5.12 5.71
CA HIS A 126 9.29 -6.17 6.73
C HIS A 126 8.89 -5.66 8.12
N ALA A 127 8.25 -6.52 8.93
CA ALA A 127 7.96 -6.22 10.32
C ALA A 127 9.21 -6.26 11.22
N ASP A 128 9.20 -5.53 12.33
CA ASP A 128 10.18 -5.73 13.39
C ASP A 128 10.08 -7.18 13.92
N PRO A 129 11.17 -7.80 14.41
CA PRO A 129 11.16 -9.22 14.77
C PRO A 129 10.30 -9.57 15.98
N HIS A 130 10.04 -8.59 16.87
CA HIS A 130 9.32 -8.81 18.11
C HIS A 130 8.34 -7.67 18.39
N PRO A 131 7.10 -7.98 18.79
CA PRO A 131 6.16 -6.97 19.24
C PRO A 131 6.65 -6.35 20.56
N LYS A 132 6.26 -5.09 20.77
CA LYS A 132 6.60 -4.31 21.97
C LYS A 132 5.31 -3.89 22.66
N LEU A 133 5.36 -3.72 23.98
CA LEU A 133 4.25 -3.17 24.74
C LEU A 133 3.95 -1.74 24.29
N ILE A 134 2.67 -1.36 24.24
CA ILE A 134 2.26 0.03 24.07
C ILE A 134 2.82 0.86 25.24
N ALA A 135 2.64 0.35 26.46
CA ALA A 135 3.19 0.95 27.67
C ALA A 135 4.71 1.09 27.61
N GLY A 136 5.19 2.32 27.84
CA GLY A 136 6.61 2.67 27.82
C GLY A 136 7.23 2.88 26.44
N ASN A 137 6.53 2.56 25.34
CA ASN A 137 7.01 2.81 23.98
C ASN A 137 6.20 3.88 23.23
N TRP A 138 5.00 4.19 23.72
CA TRP A 138 4.16 5.31 23.23
C TRP A 138 3.94 6.30 24.38
N PRO A 139 4.79 7.33 24.53
CA PRO A 139 4.75 8.26 25.66
C PRO A 139 3.36 8.85 25.92
N GLY A 140 2.86 8.69 27.14
CA GLY A 140 1.56 9.20 27.58
C GLY A 140 0.35 8.33 27.22
N VAL A 141 0.51 7.33 26.35
CA VAL A 141 -0.63 6.49 25.89
C VAL A 141 -1.13 5.57 27.01
N ALA A 142 -0.23 4.93 27.75
CA ALA A 142 -0.64 4.06 28.86
C ALA A 142 -1.21 4.86 30.03
N GLU A 143 -0.61 6.01 30.34
CA GLU A 143 -1.05 6.94 31.38
C GLU A 143 -2.44 7.50 31.09
N ALA A 144 -2.76 7.71 29.81
CA ALA A 144 -4.09 8.11 29.35
C ALA A 144 -5.10 6.94 29.32
N GLY A 145 -4.71 5.72 29.73
CA GLY A 145 -5.59 4.56 29.76
C GLY A 145 -5.78 3.87 28.41
N PHE A 146 -4.84 4.01 27.48
CA PHE A 146 -4.84 3.34 26.17
C PHE A 146 -3.76 2.23 26.08
N GLY A 147 -3.14 1.87 27.20
CA GLY A 147 -2.03 0.91 27.26
C GLY A 147 -2.41 -0.54 26.95
N ASP A 148 -3.68 -0.92 27.13
CA ASP A 148 -4.13 -2.32 26.94
C ASP A 148 -4.83 -2.57 25.59
N GLY A 149 -4.87 -1.57 24.70
CA GLY A 149 -5.46 -1.73 23.37
C GLY A 149 -5.97 -0.44 22.73
N ILE A 150 -6.08 -0.49 21.41
CA ILE A 150 -6.50 0.61 20.53
C ILE A 150 -7.46 0.01 19.49
N ASN A 151 -8.69 0.52 19.39
CA ASN A 151 -9.70 0.05 18.43
C ASN A 151 -9.55 0.65 17.02
N ALA A 152 -8.98 1.85 16.91
CA ALA A 152 -8.66 2.44 15.61
C ALA A 152 -7.60 3.51 15.79
N ALA A 153 -6.85 3.79 14.73
CA ALA A 153 -5.84 4.83 14.72
C ALA A 153 -5.85 5.57 13.38
N VAL A 154 -5.59 6.87 13.40
CA VAL A 154 -5.50 7.70 12.18
C VAL A 154 -4.50 8.82 12.38
N THR A 155 -3.57 8.98 11.44
CA THR A 155 -2.75 10.19 11.34
C THR A 155 -3.54 11.30 10.66
N TRP A 156 -3.44 12.51 11.22
CA TRP A 156 -4.20 13.66 10.78
C TRP A 156 -3.32 14.69 10.05
N ASN A 157 -3.94 15.57 9.29
CA ASN A 157 -3.25 16.61 8.50
C ASN A 157 -2.78 17.83 9.33
N ASN A 158 -2.81 17.74 10.67
CA ASN A 158 -2.43 18.81 11.59
C ASN A 158 -1.19 18.46 12.45
N GLY A 159 -0.46 17.39 12.11
CA GLY A 159 0.69 16.93 12.89
C GLY A 159 0.32 16.13 14.14
N LYS A 160 -0.93 15.67 14.27
CA LYS A 160 -1.36 14.73 15.30
C LYS A 160 -1.74 13.37 14.71
N ALA A 161 -1.75 12.35 15.56
CA ALA A 161 -2.54 11.14 15.38
C ALA A 161 -3.68 11.10 16.39
N TYR A 162 -4.73 10.36 16.08
CA TYR A 162 -5.82 10.08 17.01
C TYR A 162 -5.98 8.56 17.16
N PHE A 163 -5.92 8.10 18.41
CA PHE A 163 -6.22 6.73 18.79
C PHE A 163 -7.63 6.68 19.35
N PHE A 164 -8.40 5.65 19.00
CA PHE A 164 -9.77 5.44 19.49
C PHE A 164 -9.81 4.18 20.36
N ARG A 165 -10.51 4.25 21.49
CA ARG A 165 -10.77 3.10 22.37
C ARG A 165 -12.15 3.28 23.01
N GLY A 166 -13.07 2.37 22.71
CA GLY A 166 -14.47 2.48 23.13
C GLY A 166 -15.09 3.81 22.71
N ASP A 167 -15.66 4.53 23.68
CA ASP A 167 -16.32 5.83 23.49
C ASP A 167 -15.37 7.04 23.59
N HIS A 168 -14.05 6.80 23.68
CA HIS A 168 -13.04 7.83 23.84
C HIS A 168 -12.02 7.84 22.70
N TYR A 169 -11.38 8.99 22.52
CA TYR A 169 -10.21 9.15 21.67
C TYR A 169 -9.08 9.86 22.42
N LEU A 170 -7.85 9.60 21.98
CA LEU A 170 -6.62 10.16 22.52
C LEU A 170 -5.86 10.83 21.38
N GLY A 171 -5.59 12.13 21.52
CA GLY A 171 -4.70 12.84 20.62
C GLY A 171 -3.24 12.52 20.93
N TYR A 172 -2.42 12.37 19.90
CA TYR A 172 -0.98 12.18 20.01
C TYR A 172 -0.27 13.21 19.15
N ASP A 173 0.62 14.00 19.74
CA ASP A 173 1.40 14.99 19.00
C ASP A 173 2.63 14.33 18.38
N LEU A 174 2.71 14.34 17.05
CA LEU A 174 3.80 13.68 16.32
C LEU A 174 5.14 14.41 16.46
N ASN A 175 5.12 15.71 16.78
CA ASN A 175 6.34 16.50 16.92
C ASN A 175 6.88 16.44 18.36
N ALA A 176 5.98 16.49 19.35
CA ALA A 176 6.34 16.34 20.74
C ALA A 176 6.58 14.87 21.15
N ASP A 177 6.19 13.93 20.29
CA ASP A 177 6.23 12.48 20.52
C ASP A 177 5.57 12.10 21.85
N HIS A 178 4.35 12.60 22.05
CA HIS A 178 3.64 12.41 23.32
C HIS A 178 2.12 12.51 23.15
N ALA A 179 1.39 11.69 23.91
CA ALA A 179 -0.06 11.74 24.00
C ALA A 179 -0.57 12.97 24.78
N ASP A 180 -1.74 13.47 24.41
CA ASP A 180 -2.46 14.45 25.21
C ASP A 180 -2.84 13.81 26.58
N PRO A 181 -2.74 14.52 27.71
CA PRO A 181 -2.79 13.89 29.04
C PRO A 181 -4.16 13.33 29.44
N HIS A 182 -5.23 13.71 28.75
CA HIS A 182 -6.59 13.26 29.05
C HIS A 182 -7.29 12.83 27.76
N PRO A 183 -7.69 11.55 27.63
CA PRO A 183 -8.55 11.15 26.53
C PRO A 183 -9.88 11.89 26.62
N LYS A 184 -10.50 12.14 25.48
CA LYS A 184 -11.76 12.87 25.38
C LYS A 184 -12.85 11.94 24.84
N PRO A 185 -14.12 12.12 25.25
CA PRO A 185 -15.21 11.35 24.66
C PRO A 185 -15.33 11.69 23.17
N ILE A 186 -15.68 10.71 22.34
CA ILE A 186 -15.96 10.93 20.92
C ILE A 186 -17.16 11.88 20.79
N ALA A 187 -18.20 11.63 21.59
CA ALA A 187 -19.37 12.49 21.68
C ALA A 187 -19.00 13.93 22.08
N GLY A 188 -19.46 14.90 21.30
CA GLY A 188 -19.23 16.33 21.53
C GLY A 188 -17.86 16.85 21.09
N ASN A 189 -16.90 15.99 20.74
CA ASN A 189 -15.58 16.40 20.23
C ASN A 189 -15.39 16.10 18.73
N TRP A 190 -16.24 15.26 18.16
CA TRP A 190 -16.30 14.98 16.72
C TRP A 190 -17.72 15.26 16.21
N PRO A 191 -18.07 16.52 15.85
CA PRO A 191 -19.41 16.90 15.43
C PRO A 191 -20.04 15.96 14.38
N GLY A 192 -21.20 15.40 14.72
CA GLY A 192 -21.97 14.48 13.86
C GLY A 192 -21.56 13.01 13.97
N VAL A 193 -20.43 12.67 14.58
CA VAL A 193 -19.97 11.27 14.71
C VAL A 193 -20.83 10.50 15.70
N ALA A 194 -21.11 11.07 16.88
CA ALA A 194 -21.97 10.42 17.86
C ALA A 194 -23.42 10.34 17.39
N GLU A 195 -23.93 11.38 16.74
CA GLU A 195 -25.27 11.45 16.15
C GLU A 195 -25.45 10.40 15.04
N ALA A 196 -24.38 10.08 14.30
CA ALA A 196 -24.35 8.99 13.32
C ALA A 196 -24.27 7.59 13.97
N GLY A 197 -24.14 7.50 15.29
CA GLY A 197 -24.05 6.23 16.04
C GLY A 197 -22.63 5.67 16.17
N PHE A 198 -21.59 6.52 16.07
CA PHE A 198 -20.16 6.15 16.18
C PHE A 198 -19.55 6.68 17.48
N GLY A 199 -20.38 7.12 18.42
CA GLY A 199 -19.91 7.70 19.70
C GLY A 199 -19.38 6.67 20.69
N GLY A 200 -19.68 5.38 20.51
CA GLY A 200 -19.30 4.30 21.42
C GLY A 200 -18.19 3.37 20.93
N LEU A 201 -17.88 3.41 19.62
CA LEU A 201 -16.86 2.57 19.00
C LEU A 201 -16.52 3.09 17.61
N VAL A 202 -15.23 3.05 17.28
CA VAL A 202 -14.68 3.16 15.92
C VAL A 202 -13.76 1.96 15.71
N ASP A 203 -14.10 1.10 14.74
CA ASP A 203 -13.40 -0.16 14.44
C ASP A 203 -12.19 0.08 13.52
N ALA A 204 -12.28 1.09 12.66
CA ALA A 204 -11.21 1.45 11.75
C ALA A 204 -11.34 2.91 11.31
N ALA A 205 -10.21 3.55 11.03
CA ALA A 205 -10.19 4.93 10.59
C ALA A 205 -9.06 5.17 9.59
N TRP A 206 -9.27 6.07 8.63
CA TRP A 206 -8.18 6.64 7.85
C TRP A 206 -8.52 8.06 7.37
N LEU A 207 -7.50 8.82 6.98
CA LEU A 207 -7.64 10.16 6.43
C LEU A 207 -7.31 10.17 4.94
N LYS A 208 -8.33 10.33 4.10
CA LYS A 208 -8.15 10.57 2.67
C LYS A 208 -7.77 12.03 2.44
N LEU A 209 -6.50 12.27 2.10
CA LEU A 209 -6.06 13.60 1.68
C LEU A 209 -6.60 13.96 0.29
N ALA A 210 -6.76 15.26 0.04
CA ALA A 210 -7.05 15.74 -1.30
C ALA A 210 -5.86 15.40 -2.21
N GLN A 211 -6.09 14.60 -3.26
CA GLN A 211 -5.01 14.27 -4.19
C GLN A 211 -4.54 15.55 -4.91
N ARG A 212 -3.27 15.91 -4.71
CA ARG A 212 -2.64 17.08 -5.35
C ARG A 212 -2.18 16.79 -6.77
N THR A 213 -2.07 15.51 -7.12
CA THR A 213 -1.66 15.00 -8.44
C THR A 213 -2.74 14.03 -8.91
N GLY A 214 -3.05 14.03 -10.22
CA GLY A 214 -4.13 13.19 -10.76
C GLY A 214 -3.76 11.70 -10.74
N PRO A 215 -4.74 10.78 -10.91
CA PRO A 215 -4.52 9.32 -10.90
C PRO A 215 -3.40 8.91 -11.85
N ALA A 216 -2.73 7.80 -11.57
CA ALA A 216 -2.01 7.13 -12.63
C ALA A 216 -2.99 6.71 -13.74
N ALA A 217 -2.60 6.91 -15.00
CA ALA A 217 -3.44 6.62 -16.15
C ALA A 217 -2.58 6.14 -17.32
N SER A 218 -3.17 5.43 -18.27
CA SER A 218 -2.47 4.99 -19.47
C SER A 218 -3.40 4.96 -20.69
N GLY A 219 -2.80 5.06 -21.87
CA GLY A 219 -3.48 5.01 -23.16
C GLY A 219 -2.57 4.42 -24.24
N ASP A 220 -3.18 3.97 -25.34
CA ASP A 220 -2.48 3.36 -26.48
C ASP A 220 -2.32 4.35 -27.65
N GLU A 221 -3.07 5.45 -27.61
CA GLU A 221 -2.99 6.54 -28.56
C GLU A 221 -1.58 7.17 -28.60
N HIS A 222 -1.24 7.76 -29.75
CA HIS A 222 0.03 8.48 -29.96
C HIS A 222 1.31 7.66 -29.68
N GLY A 223 1.28 6.35 -29.93
CA GLY A 223 2.41 5.44 -29.67
C GLY A 223 2.42 4.88 -28.24
N GLY A 224 1.36 5.15 -27.48
CA GLY A 224 1.16 4.71 -26.11
C GLY A 224 1.79 5.66 -25.10
N TRP A 225 1.09 5.85 -23.98
CA TRP A 225 1.52 6.70 -22.89
C TRP A 225 1.09 6.15 -21.53
N ALA A 226 1.82 6.51 -20.49
CA ALA A 226 1.42 6.32 -19.11
C ALA A 226 1.78 7.57 -18.30
N ARG A 227 0.86 8.03 -17.46
CA ARG A 227 1.05 9.13 -16.52
C ARG A 227 1.09 8.56 -15.12
N ALA A 228 2.09 8.96 -14.34
CA ALA A 228 2.18 8.73 -12.91
C ALA A 228 2.35 10.10 -12.24
N HIS A 229 1.32 10.56 -11.51
CA HIS A 229 1.29 11.91 -10.94
C HIS A 229 1.52 13.00 -12.01
N ASP A 230 2.56 13.82 -11.86
CA ASP A 230 2.90 14.92 -12.78
C ASP A 230 3.94 14.52 -13.84
N VAL A 231 4.26 13.23 -13.94
CA VAL A 231 5.18 12.67 -14.93
C VAL A 231 4.41 11.88 -15.99
N LEU A 232 4.64 12.19 -17.26
CA LEU A 232 4.09 11.49 -18.40
C LEU A 232 5.22 10.82 -19.19
N HIS A 233 5.06 9.54 -19.48
CA HIS A 233 5.90 8.75 -20.37
C HIS A 233 5.19 8.46 -21.68
N VAL A 234 5.82 8.75 -22.81
CA VAL A 234 5.26 8.57 -24.16
C VAL A 234 6.22 7.75 -25.04
N GLY A 235 5.69 6.77 -25.78
CA GLY A 235 6.51 5.85 -26.59
C GLY A 235 7.21 4.79 -25.76
N GLY A 236 8.34 4.25 -26.22
CA GLY A 236 9.08 3.20 -25.51
C GLY A 236 8.28 1.92 -25.27
N THR A 237 8.81 1.05 -24.41
CA THR A 237 8.12 -0.17 -23.94
C THR A 237 7.12 0.12 -22.83
N LEU A 238 6.16 -0.80 -22.63
CA LEU A 238 5.23 -0.74 -21.49
C LEU A 238 5.98 -0.80 -20.15
N ALA A 239 7.02 -1.63 -20.05
CA ALA A 239 7.89 -1.71 -18.89
C ALA A 239 8.47 -0.33 -18.52
N TRP A 240 8.95 0.42 -19.51
CA TRP A 240 9.46 1.77 -19.27
C TRP A 240 8.35 2.76 -18.95
N ARG A 241 7.29 2.80 -19.77
CA ARG A 241 6.18 3.77 -19.58
C ARG A 241 5.56 3.67 -18.20
N ASN A 242 5.29 2.45 -17.76
CA ASN A 242 4.61 2.18 -16.50
C ASN A 242 5.55 2.26 -15.30
N ASN A 243 6.81 2.67 -15.47
CA ASN A 243 7.84 2.57 -14.42
C ASN A 243 7.95 1.13 -13.85
N ASN A 244 7.74 0.14 -14.70
CA ASN A 244 7.58 -1.26 -14.35
C ASN A 244 8.67 -2.12 -15.04
N PRO A 245 9.92 -2.02 -14.61
CA PRO A 245 11.07 -2.66 -15.26
C PRO A 245 11.02 -4.20 -15.27
N GLY A 246 10.14 -4.80 -14.46
CA GLY A 246 9.90 -6.25 -14.44
C GLY A 246 8.62 -6.69 -15.15
N ASN A 247 7.89 -5.83 -15.89
CA ASN A 247 6.58 -6.21 -16.45
C ASN A 247 5.65 -6.87 -15.40
N LEU A 248 5.70 -6.37 -14.17
CA LEU A 248 5.02 -6.88 -13.01
C LEU A 248 3.50 -6.80 -13.18
N LEU A 249 2.83 -7.94 -13.02
CA LEU A 249 1.37 -8.06 -12.96
C LEU A 249 0.93 -8.17 -11.48
N PRO A 250 0.02 -7.32 -10.98
CA PRO A 250 -0.40 -7.38 -9.57
C PRO A 250 -1.16 -8.65 -9.19
N GLY A 251 -1.64 -9.43 -10.18
CA GLY A 251 -2.60 -10.52 -9.97
C GLY A 251 -2.22 -11.59 -8.95
N ARG A 252 -0.92 -11.84 -8.69
CA ARG A 252 -0.44 -12.79 -7.66
C ARG A 252 0.36 -12.14 -6.53
N MET A 253 0.65 -10.85 -6.64
CA MET A 253 1.48 -10.06 -5.73
C MET A 253 0.95 -8.62 -5.76
N PRO A 254 0.14 -8.18 -4.79
CA PRO A 254 -0.28 -6.80 -4.72
C PRO A 254 0.91 -5.91 -4.32
N TYR A 255 1.59 -5.33 -5.31
CA TYR A 255 2.69 -4.38 -5.06
C TYR A 255 2.12 -3.16 -4.34
N ARG A 256 2.47 -2.95 -3.07
CA ARG A 256 1.83 -1.93 -2.22
C ARG A 256 1.99 -0.50 -2.75
N ASN A 257 3.05 -0.27 -3.52
CA ASN A 257 3.41 0.99 -4.15
C ASN A 257 2.94 1.14 -5.61
N ALA A 258 2.23 0.15 -6.19
CA ALA A 258 1.62 0.33 -7.50
C ALA A 258 0.45 1.32 -7.42
N LEU A 259 0.49 2.35 -8.27
CA LEU A 259 -0.53 3.39 -8.34
C LEU A 259 -1.79 2.90 -9.06
N ALA A 260 -1.61 2.14 -10.14
CA ALA A 260 -2.69 1.64 -10.99
C ALA A 260 -2.25 0.38 -11.75
N VAL A 261 -3.16 -0.15 -12.58
CA VAL A 261 -2.85 -1.12 -13.64
C VAL A 261 -3.17 -0.51 -14.99
N ASP A 262 -2.35 -0.80 -15.99
CA ASP A 262 -2.66 -0.46 -17.36
C ASP A 262 -3.73 -1.40 -17.96
N ARG A 263 -4.13 -1.14 -19.21
CA ARG A 263 -5.15 -1.95 -19.91
C ARG A 263 -4.75 -3.42 -20.12
N ARG A 264 -3.47 -3.76 -20.01
CA ARG A 264 -2.94 -5.13 -20.14
C ARG A 264 -2.72 -5.79 -18.77
N GLY A 265 -3.05 -5.09 -17.68
CA GLY A 265 -2.91 -5.57 -16.30
C GLY A 265 -1.54 -5.34 -15.68
N LEU A 266 -0.62 -4.65 -16.36
CA LEU A 266 0.71 -4.34 -15.82
C LEU A 266 0.59 -3.23 -14.79
N ALA A 267 1.31 -3.37 -13.67
CA ALA A 267 1.38 -2.33 -12.65
C ALA A 267 1.98 -1.04 -13.22
N ILE A 268 1.43 0.11 -12.81
CA ILE A 268 1.98 1.45 -13.03
C ILE A 268 2.53 1.95 -11.70
N PHE A 269 3.82 2.26 -11.65
CA PHE A 269 4.51 2.76 -10.46
C PHE A 269 4.77 4.27 -10.55
N ALA A 270 4.94 4.91 -9.39
CA ALA A 270 5.22 6.34 -9.34
C ALA A 270 6.59 6.69 -9.95
N SER A 271 7.58 5.82 -9.77
CA SER A 271 8.93 5.97 -10.29
C SER A 271 9.56 4.64 -10.71
N HIS A 272 10.63 4.68 -11.51
CA HIS A 272 11.41 3.48 -11.84
C HIS A 272 11.92 2.78 -10.58
N GLU A 273 12.32 3.54 -9.55
CA GLU A 273 12.79 3.01 -8.26
C GLU A 273 11.69 2.22 -7.53
N ASP A 274 10.44 2.68 -7.59
CA ASP A 274 9.29 1.97 -7.03
C ASP A 274 9.06 0.62 -7.72
N GLY A 275 9.08 0.60 -9.06
CA GLY A 275 8.94 -0.65 -9.81
C GLY A 275 10.15 -1.58 -9.63
N TRP A 276 11.35 -1.01 -9.45
CA TRP A 276 12.56 -1.76 -9.13
C TRP A 276 12.48 -2.42 -7.76
N THR A 277 12.02 -1.68 -6.75
CA THR A 277 11.77 -2.17 -5.40
C THR A 277 10.71 -3.27 -5.40
N ALA A 278 9.64 -3.11 -6.17
CA ALA A 278 8.61 -4.13 -6.34
C ALA A 278 9.17 -5.42 -6.97
N LEU A 279 10.03 -5.30 -8.00
CA LEU A 279 10.70 -6.46 -8.61
C LEU A 279 11.59 -7.19 -7.59
N ARG A 280 12.35 -6.44 -6.78
CA ARG A 280 13.15 -7.00 -5.70
C ARG A 280 12.29 -7.79 -4.70
N GLY A 281 11.17 -7.22 -4.28
CA GLY A 281 10.20 -7.86 -3.40
C GLY A 281 9.66 -9.18 -3.97
N VAL A 282 9.35 -9.22 -5.26
CA VAL A 282 8.95 -10.48 -5.93
C VAL A 282 10.03 -11.53 -5.82
N LEU A 283 11.28 -11.19 -6.15
CA LEU A 283 12.38 -12.15 -6.13
C LEU A 283 12.69 -12.65 -4.71
N ARG A 284 12.48 -11.82 -3.69
CA ARG A 284 12.65 -12.19 -2.27
C ARG A 284 11.43 -12.85 -1.64
N SER A 285 10.29 -12.88 -2.32
CA SER A 285 9.09 -13.56 -1.83
C SER A 285 9.30 -15.05 -1.64
N SER A 286 8.50 -15.68 -0.77
CA SER A 286 8.47 -17.13 -0.56
C SER A 286 8.28 -17.95 -1.85
N VAL A 287 7.75 -17.33 -2.91
CA VAL A 287 7.50 -17.94 -4.22
C VAL A 287 8.76 -18.05 -5.09
N TYR A 288 9.66 -17.06 -5.01
CA TYR A 288 10.85 -16.98 -5.88
C TYR A 288 12.16 -17.22 -5.13
N ASN A 289 12.21 -16.83 -3.85
CA ASN A 289 13.37 -17.00 -3.00
C ASN A 289 13.95 -18.44 -3.00
N PRO A 290 13.13 -19.52 -2.95
CA PRO A 290 13.66 -20.89 -2.96
C PRO A 290 14.09 -21.38 -4.35
N LEU A 291 13.77 -20.65 -5.43
CA LEU A 291 14.08 -21.07 -6.79
C LEU A 291 15.56 -20.82 -7.13
N SER A 292 16.10 -21.62 -8.05
CA SER A 292 17.34 -21.27 -8.73
C SER A 292 17.14 -20.01 -9.58
N MET A 293 18.21 -19.27 -9.88
CA MET A 293 18.13 -18.11 -10.78
C MET A 293 17.56 -18.50 -12.15
N GLY A 294 17.92 -19.68 -12.66
CA GLY A 294 17.38 -20.21 -13.92
C GLY A 294 15.87 -20.44 -13.85
N ASP A 295 15.39 -21.12 -12.80
CA ASP A 295 13.96 -21.40 -12.62
C ASP A 295 13.15 -20.13 -12.35
N ALA A 296 13.72 -19.18 -11.60
CA ALA A 296 13.10 -17.89 -11.35
C ALA A 296 12.87 -17.14 -12.67
N LEU A 297 13.88 -17.03 -13.54
CA LEU A 297 13.77 -16.35 -14.82
C LEU A 297 12.79 -17.06 -15.78
N MET A 298 12.79 -18.39 -15.80
CA MET A 298 11.84 -19.20 -16.59
C MET A 298 10.39 -18.96 -16.15
N LYS A 299 10.15 -18.91 -14.84
CA LYS A 299 8.83 -18.59 -14.28
C LYS A 299 8.38 -17.17 -14.62
N TYR A 300 9.34 -16.26 -14.75
CA TYR A 300 9.09 -14.84 -14.98
C TYR A 300 8.76 -14.50 -16.43
N ALA A 301 9.42 -15.14 -17.40
CA ALA A 301 9.28 -14.83 -18.83
C ALA A 301 8.65 -15.98 -19.67
N PRO A 302 7.46 -16.51 -19.34
CA PRO A 302 6.92 -17.74 -19.95
C PRO A 302 6.29 -17.57 -21.34
N SER A 303 6.47 -16.45 -22.06
CA SER A 303 5.77 -16.15 -23.34
C SER A 303 6.63 -15.90 -24.60
N GLY A 304 7.96 -16.09 -24.60
CA GLY A 304 8.82 -16.01 -25.80
C GLY A 304 8.98 -17.31 -26.63
N HIS A 305 9.46 -17.20 -27.87
CA HIS A 305 9.77 -18.34 -28.76
C HIS A 305 10.98 -19.17 -28.26
N GLY A 306 10.78 -19.90 -27.16
CA GLY A 306 11.75 -20.72 -26.40
C GLY A 306 11.23 -21.17 -25.02
N ASN A 307 9.93 -20.99 -24.75
CA ASN A 307 9.25 -20.95 -23.45
C ASN A 307 9.41 -22.08 -22.45
N ASN A 308 10.13 -23.14 -22.76
CA ASN A 308 10.38 -24.25 -21.83
C ASN A 308 11.80 -24.80 -22.03
N ASP A 309 12.77 -23.94 -22.35
CA ASP A 309 14.17 -24.33 -22.44
C ASP A 309 14.99 -23.79 -21.25
N PRO A 310 15.06 -24.55 -20.14
CA PRO A 310 15.92 -24.22 -19.00
C PRO A 310 17.37 -23.95 -19.38
N VAL A 311 17.88 -24.55 -20.48
CA VAL A 311 19.27 -24.36 -20.93
C VAL A 311 19.46 -22.96 -21.49
N LEU A 312 18.49 -22.45 -22.25
CA LEU A 312 18.55 -21.09 -22.79
C LEU A 312 18.50 -20.05 -21.67
N TYR A 313 17.62 -20.22 -20.68
CA TYR A 313 17.54 -19.32 -19.53
C TYR A 313 18.79 -19.37 -18.67
N ALA A 314 19.29 -20.57 -18.35
CA ALA A 314 20.55 -20.72 -17.62
C ALA A 314 21.72 -20.04 -18.37
N LYS A 315 21.80 -20.21 -19.70
CA LYS A 315 22.81 -19.53 -20.51
C LYS A 315 22.65 -18.00 -20.45
N ARG A 316 21.43 -17.49 -20.50
CA ARG A 316 21.14 -16.05 -20.45
C ARG A 316 21.49 -15.44 -19.10
N VAL A 317 21.11 -16.09 -17.99
CA VAL A 317 21.51 -15.69 -16.63
C VAL A 317 23.02 -15.62 -16.55
N ARG A 318 23.70 -16.70 -16.94
CA ARG A 318 25.17 -16.76 -16.86
C ARG A 318 25.85 -15.68 -17.72
N GLN A 319 25.33 -15.42 -18.92
CA GLN A 319 25.88 -14.40 -19.82
C GLN A 319 25.70 -12.98 -19.29
N LEU A 320 24.56 -12.68 -18.66
CA LEU A 320 24.22 -11.33 -18.22
C LEU A 320 24.76 -11.02 -16.81
N THR A 321 24.86 -12.02 -15.94
CA THR A 321 25.24 -11.83 -14.53
C THR A 321 26.66 -12.33 -14.22
N GLY A 322 27.19 -13.27 -15.00
CA GLY A 322 28.41 -14.01 -14.65
C GLY A 322 28.24 -15.04 -13.54
N LEU A 323 27.05 -15.16 -12.95
CA LEU A 323 26.75 -16.05 -11.82
C LEU A 323 26.36 -17.46 -12.29
N ASP A 324 26.48 -18.43 -11.39
CA ASP A 324 25.98 -19.78 -11.61
C ASP A 324 24.43 -19.80 -11.56
N PRO A 325 23.75 -20.16 -12.67
CA PRO A 325 22.29 -20.18 -12.73
C PRO A 325 21.62 -21.13 -11.74
N ALA A 326 22.36 -22.10 -11.19
CA ALA A 326 21.86 -23.05 -10.19
C ALA A 326 21.82 -22.46 -8.77
N ARG A 327 22.46 -21.31 -8.51
CA ARG A 327 22.35 -20.63 -7.21
C ARG A 327 20.90 -20.25 -6.95
N ARG A 328 20.48 -20.37 -5.70
CA ARG A 328 19.14 -19.94 -5.31
C ARG A 328 19.10 -18.43 -5.18
N VAL A 329 17.95 -17.84 -5.47
CA VAL A 329 17.73 -16.41 -5.29
C VAL A 329 17.97 -16.01 -3.83
N ALA A 330 17.59 -16.86 -2.86
CA ALA A 330 17.86 -16.68 -1.44
C ALA A 330 19.34 -16.49 -1.07
N ASP A 331 20.24 -17.11 -1.84
CA ASP A 331 21.66 -17.13 -1.51
C ASP A 331 22.42 -15.96 -2.16
N LEU A 332 21.75 -15.09 -2.94
CA LEU A 332 22.35 -13.91 -3.56
C LEU A 332 22.49 -12.79 -2.53
N ASP A 333 23.66 -12.14 -2.50
CA ASP A 333 23.80 -10.85 -1.81
C ASP A 333 23.09 -9.71 -2.59
N ASP A 334 23.11 -8.50 -2.05
CA ASP A 334 22.40 -7.36 -2.66
C ASP A 334 22.96 -6.97 -4.04
N ALA A 335 24.28 -7.08 -4.25
CA ALA A 335 24.91 -6.74 -5.53
C ALA A 335 24.63 -7.82 -6.59
N GLU A 336 24.64 -9.08 -6.18
CA GLU A 336 24.29 -10.22 -7.02
C GLU A 336 22.81 -10.21 -7.41
N LEU A 337 21.91 -9.87 -6.46
CA LEU A 337 20.49 -9.71 -6.74
C LEU A 337 20.23 -8.55 -7.70
N GLU A 338 20.92 -7.42 -7.52
CA GLU A 338 20.83 -6.28 -8.42
C GLU A 338 21.27 -6.65 -9.85
N SER A 339 22.37 -7.40 -9.99
CA SER A 339 22.80 -7.94 -11.27
C SER A 339 21.75 -8.86 -11.91
N PHE A 340 21.09 -9.69 -11.11
CA PHE A 340 20.02 -10.57 -11.60
C PHE A 340 18.77 -9.78 -12.04
N MET A 341 18.38 -8.75 -11.31
CA MET A 341 17.27 -7.86 -11.68
C MET A 341 17.55 -7.12 -13.00
N LEU A 342 18.78 -6.66 -13.22
CA LEU A 342 19.22 -6.07 -14.49
C LEU A 342 19.12 -7.07 -15.65
N ALA A 343 19.47 -8.34 -15.40
CA ALA A 343 19.32 -9.40 -16.39
C ALA A 343 17.84 -9.63 -16.77
N ILE A 344 16.91 -9.62 -15.79
CA ILE A 344 15.46 -9.68 -16.05
C ILE A 344 15.03 -8.50 -16.92
N LYS A 345 15.34 -7.26 -16.52
CA LYS A 345 15.01 -6.05 -17.29
C LYS A 345 15.51 -6.09 -18.74
N THR A 346 16.69 -6.65 -18.96
CA THR A 346 17.27 -6.82 -20.30
C THR A 346 16.54 -7.89 -21.10
N VAL A 347 16.15 -9.00 -20.47
CA VAL A 347 15.37 -10.07 -21.12
C VAL A 347 13.97 -9.58 -21.52
N GLU A 348 13.35 -8.74 -20.68
CA GLU A 348 12.04 -8.13 -20.94
C GLU A 348 12.08 -7.07 -22.07
N GLY A 349 13.26 -6.70 -22.57
CA GLY A 349 13.41 -5.80 -23.72
C GLY A 349 13.10 -4.35 -23.40
N PHE A 350 13.50 -3.86 -22.22
CA PHE A 350 13.22 -2.49 -21.78
C PHE A 350 13.83 -1.42 -22.70
N GLU A 351 12.98 -0.70 -23.43
CA GLU A 351 13.36 0.45 -24.26
C GLU A 351 12.68 1.73 -23.78
N GLU A 352 13.44 2.82 -23.73
CA GLU A 352 13.01 4.13 -23.24
C GLU A 352 12.28 4.95 -24.31
N GLY A 353 11.34 5.77 -23.87
CA GLY A 353 10.64 6.75 -24.68
C GLY A 353 10.99 8.17 -24.28
N ARG A 354 9.99 9.06 -24.29
CA ARG A 354 10.12 10.47 -23.91
C ARG A 354 9.35 10.78 -22.64
N THR A 355 9.99 11.45 -21.69
CA THR A 355 9.39 11.88 -20.43
C THR A 355 9.02 13.35 -20.50
N PHE A 356 7.84 13.71 -20.01
CA PHE A 356 7.38 15.08 -19.88
C PHE A 356 6.88 15.33 -18.45
N GLN A 357 7.16 16.51 -17.92
CA GLN A 357 6.53 17.00 -16.71
C GLN A 357 5.29 17.81 -17.07
N ARG A 358 4.32 17.93 -16.14
CA ARG A 358 3.15 18.80 -16.32
C ARG A 358 3.50 20.22 -16.77
N THR A 359 4.58 20.78 -16.21
CA THR A 359 5.03 22.15 -16.46
C THR A 359 6.03 22.25 -17.61
N ASP A 360 6.26 21.17 -18.35
CA ASP A 360 7.23 21.13 -19.43
C ASP A 360 6.71 21.96 -20.63
N PRO A 361 7.43 23.01 -21.08
CA PRO A 361 7.01 23.81 -22.22
C PRO A 361 7.01 23.03 -23.55
N SER A 362 7.69 21.87 -23.59
CA SER A 362 7.74 20.98 -24.75
C SER A 362 6.67 19.88 -24.72
N LEU A 363 5.81 19.84 -23.70
CA LEU A 363 4.71 18.90 -23.61
C LEU A 363 3.79 19.04 -24.84
N PRO A 364 3.59 17.98 -25.64
CA PRO A 364 2.71 18.04 -26.80
C PRO A 364 1.27 18.41 -26.38
N PRO A 365 0.60 19.37 -27.06
CA PRO A 365 -0.71 19.88 -26.66
C PRO A 365 -1.79 18.80 -26.49
N GLU A 366 -1.72 17.73 -27.27
CA GLU A 366 -2.62 16.57 -27.18
C GLU A 366 -2.57 15.86 -25.82
N PHE A 367 -1.46 15.99 -25.09
CA PHE A 367 -1.30 15.39 -23.76
C PHE A 367 -1.54 16.36 -22.61
N ALA A 368 -1.74 17.65 -22.88
CA ALA A 368 -1.94 18.66 -21.84
C ALA A 368 -3.18 18.36 -20.98
N ALA A 369 -4.24 17.81 -21.59
CA ALA A 369 -5.47 17.42 -20.92
C ALA A 369 -5.32 16.18 -20.01
N LEU A 370 -4.20 15.45 -20.09
CA LEU A 370 -3.95 14.31 -19.22
C LEU A 370 -3.56 14.72 -17.80
N PHE A 371 -3.07 15.95 -17.62
CA PHE A 371 -2.76 16.51 -16.31
C PHE A 371 -3.98 17.28 -15.76
N PRO A 372 -4.38 17.06 -14.49
CA PRO A 372 -5.58 17.65 -13.90
C PRO A 372 -5.48 19.14 -13.58
#